data_AF-A0A2D8LAU8-F1
#
_entry.id   AF-A0A2D8LAU8-F1
#
_cell.length_a   1.000
_cell.length_b   1.000
_cell.length_c   1.000
_cell.angle_alpha   90.00
_cell.angle_beta   90.00
_cell.angle_gamma   90.00
#
_symmetry.space_group_name_H-M   'P 1'
#
loop_
_entity.id
_entity.type
_entity.pdbx_description
1 polymer ?
#
loop_
_entity_poly.entity_id
_entity_poly.type
_entity_poly.pdbx_seq_one_letter_code
_entity_poly.pdbx_strand_id
1 'polypeptide(L)'
;MIHALPTLTMLEKLAVAGGRVVECGAGSGLWLYIMREFGIDAIGFDPEPSGPLVKEGSHLDLGDYSDRLLLIVWPPDGTDIQEWINIHGGRWFAFCGSSTRVLNFPAFKKGAVYYEDIARGVGRPNYFCMGEVG
;
A
#
# COMPACT_ATOMS: atom_id res chain seq x y z
N MET A 1 -7.56 -14.56 -11.65
CA MET A 1 -6.58 -13.66 -11.00
C MET A 1 -6.69 -13.92 -9.50
N ILE A 2 -5.60 -14.23 -8.80
CA ILE A 2 -5.64 -14.36 -7.33
C ILE A 2 -5.54 -12.94 -6.79
N HIS A 3 -6.59 -12.45 -6.13
CA HIS A 3 -6.53 -11.18 -5.44
C HIS A 3 -5.73 -11.37 -4.15
N ALA A 4 -4.72 -10.53 -3.90
CA ALA A 4 -4.11 -10.48 -2.59
C ALA A 4 -5.13 -9.91 -1.60
N LEU A 5 -5.33 -10.60 -0.48
CA LEU A 5 -6.19 -10.15 0.61
C LEU A 5 -5.33 -9.80 1.82
N PRO A 6 -5.65 -8.73 2.57
CA PRO A 6 -4.95 -8.45 3.81
C PRO A 6 -5.26 -9.54 4.83
N THR A 7 -4.25 -9.95 5.60
CA THR A 7 -4.46 -10.78 6.80
C THR A 7 -4.94 -9.90 7.95
N LEU A 8 -5.48 -10.51 9.02
CA LEU A 8 -5.82 -9.77 10.23
C LEU A 8 -4.61 -9.02 10.79
N THR A 9 -3.43 -9.64 10.78
CA THR A 9 -2.20 -9.01 11.25
C THR A 9 -1.85 -7.75 10.45
N MET A 10 -2.01 -7.78 9.12
CA MET A 10 -1.79 -6.60 8.27
C MET A 10 -2.77 -5.47 8.64
N LEU A 11 -4.04 -5.78 8.84
CA LEU A 11 -5.06 -4.81 9.23
C LEU A 11 -4.76 -4.17 10.60
N GLU A 12 -4.37 -4.98 11.58
CA GLU A 12 -3.96 -4.50 12.91
C GLU A 12 -2.76 -3.54 12.82
N LYS A 13 -1.78 -3.83 11.94
CA LYS A 13 -0.63 -2.95 11.74
C LYS A 13 -1.01 -1.63 11.07
N LEU A 14 -1.83 -1.67 10.04
CA LEU A 14 -2.35 -0.47 9.38
C LEU A 14 -3.14 0.42 10.36
N ALA A 15 -3.92 -0.19 11.25
CA ALA A 15 -4.63 0.54 12.31
C ALA A 15 -3.66 1.22 13.31
N VAL A 16 -2.57 0.55 13.70
CA VAL A 16 -1.57 1.10 14.63
C VAL A 16 -0.85 2.35 14.07
N ALA A 17 -0.69 2.48 12.76
CA ALA A 17 -0.13 3.70 12.15
C ALA A 17 -1.13 4.86 12.03
N GLY A 18 -2.08 4.94 12.95
CA GLY A 18 -3.05 6.04 13.03
C GLY A 18 -4.35 5.77 12.27
N GLY A 19 -4.51 4.59 11.67
CA GLY A 19 -5.77 4.14 11.07
C GLY A 19 -6.28 5.00 9.91
N ARG A 20 -5.41 5.82 9.30
CA ARG A 20 -5.71 6.65 8.14
C ARG A 20 -4.80 6.25 6.99
N VAL A 21 -5.39 5.67 5.95
CA VAL A 21 -4.67 5.06 4.83
C VAL A 21 -5.09 5.70 3.52
N VAL A 22 -4.12 5.90 2.62
CA VAL A 22 -4.35 6.20 1.21
C VAL A 22 -3.76 5.06 0.37
N GLU A 23 -4.61 4.39 -0.41
CA GLU A 23 -4.21 3.34 -1.35
C GLU A 23 -4.07 3.92 -2.76
N CYS A 24 -2.89 3.81 -3.36
CA CYS A 24 -2.63 4.21 -4.74
C CYS A 24 -2.57 2.98 -5.65
N GLY A 25 -3.37 2.98 -6.72
CA GLY A 25 -3.56 1.80 -7.58
C GLY A 25 -4.54 0.81 -6.97
N ALA A 26 -5.64 1.30 -6.39
CA ALA A 26 -6.58 0.49 -5.61
C ALA A 26 -7.43 -0.48 -6.45
N GLY A 27 -7.42 -0.37 -7.79
CA GLY A 27 -8.13 -1.24 -8.73
C GLY A 27 -9.64 -1.32 -8.45
N SER A 28 -10.08 -2.45 -7.89
CA SER A 28 -11.49 -2.68 -7.52
C SER A 28 -11.89 -2.11 -6.16
N GLY A 29 -10.92 -1.71 -5.34
CA GLY A 29 -11.14 -1.24 -3.97
C GLY A 29 -11.42 -2.36 -2.96
N LEU A 30 -11.01 -3.60 -3.25
CA LEU A 30 -11.20 -4.73 -2.33
C LEU A 30 -10.46 -4.51 -0.99
N TRP A 31 -9.23 -4.01 -1.03
CA TRP A 31 -8.50 -3.63 0.17
C TRP A 31 -9.18 -2.47 0.90
N LEU A 32 -9.61 -1.42 0.19
CA LEU A 32 -10.42 -0.34 0.77
C LEU A 32 -11.65 -0.86 1.51
N TYR A 33 -12.42 -1.76 0.89
CA TYR A 33 -13.59 -2.36 1.51
C TYR A 33 -13.23 -3.07 2.82
N ILE A 34 -12.25 -3.97 2.79
CA ILE A 34 -11.84 -4.76 3.96
C ILE A 34 -11.28 -3.87 5.07
N MET A 35 -10.44 -2.88 4.73
CA MET A 35 -9.91 -1.91 5.68
C MET A 35 -11.02 -1.10 6.35
N ARG A 36 -12.02 -0.64 5.58
CA ARG A 36 -13.16 0.13 6.12
C ARG A 36 -14.05 -0.72 7.03
N GLU A 37 -14.32 -1.97 6.65
CA GLU A 37 -15.05 -2.92 7.52
C GLU A 37 -14.30 -3.20 8.83
N PHE A 38 -12.97 -3.13 8.81
CA PHE A 38 -12.12 -3.23 10.00
C PHE A 38 -12.06 -1.93 10.84
N GLY A 39 -12.62 -0.81 10.35
CA GLY A 39 -12.63 0.48 11.04
C GLY A 39 -11.48 1.42 10.69
N ILE A 40 -10.74 1.16 9.60
CA ILE A 40 -9.67 2.06 9.11
C ILE A 40 -10.31 3.14 8.20
N ASP A 41 -9.94 4.41 8.40
CA ASP A 41 -10.22 5.52 7.49
C ASP A 41 -9.34 5.37 6.24
N ALA A 42 -9.80 4.52 5.31
CA ALA A 42 -9.11 4.26 4.05
C ALA A 42 -9.76 5.03 2.90
N ILE A 43 -8.94 5.71 2.12
CA ILE A 43 -9.29 6.25 0.80
C ILE A 43 -8.40 5.57 -0.24
N GLY A 44 -8.85 5.51 -1.49
CA GLY A 44 -7.97 5.04 -2.56
C GLY A 44 -8.38 5.56 -3.91
N PHE A 45 -7.40 5.56 -4.79
CA PHE A 45 -7.54 6.01 -6.16
C PHE A 45 -6.84 5.08 -7.12
N ASP A 46 -7.34 5.10 -8.34
CA ASP A 46 -6.81 4.33 -9.46
C ASP A 46 -7.08 5.13 -10.75
N PRO A 47 -6.17 5.10 -11.75
CA PRO A 47 -6.42 5.77 -13.03
C PRO A 47 -7.61 5.17 -13.79
N GLU A 48 -7.89 3.88 -13.57
CA GLU A 48 -8.98 3.15 -14.21
C GLU A 48 -9.74 2.34 -13.14
N PRO A 49 -10.48 3.02 -12.24
CA PRO A 49 -11.13 2.36 -11.12
C PRO A 49 -12.22 1.41 -11.60
N SER A 50 -12.25 0.19 -11.05
CA SER A 50 -13.25 -0.84 -11.40
C SER A 50 -14.33 -1.05 -10.33
N GLY A 51 -14.22 -0.37 -9.19
CA GLY A 51 -15.18 -0.46 -8.08
C GLY A 51 -15.63 0.90 -7.55
N PRO A 52 -16.83 0.97 -6.95
CA PRO A 52 -17.47 2.24 -6.59
C PRO A 52 -16.82 2.96 -5.38
N LEU A 53 -15.91 2.29 -4.67
CA LEU A 53 -15.23 2.84 -3.49
C LEU A 53 -13.95 3.61 -3.84
N VAL A 54 -13.46 3.45 -5.08
CA VAL A 54 -12.19 4.00 -5.57
C VAL A 54 -12.49 5.27 -6.37
N LYS A 55 -11.71 6.32 -6.12
CA LYS A 55 -11.77 7.56 -6.89
C LYS A 55 -10.91 7.44 -8.14
N GLU A 56 -11.31 8.10 -9.23
CA GLU A 56 -10.39 8.32 -10.35
C GLU A 56 -9.25 9.24 -9.88
N GLY A 57 -8.01 8.85 -10.16
CA GLY A 57 -6.80 9.57 -9.75
C GLY A 57 -5.53 8.76 -9.98
N SER A 58 -4.38 9.35 -9.73
CA SER A 58 -3.08 8.73 -9.98
C SER A 58 -2.09 9.04 -8.86
N HIS A 59 -0.88 8.47 -8.96
CA HIS A 59 0.21 8.77 -8.02
C HIS A 59 0.55 10.26 -7.94
N LEU A 60 0.18 11.09 -8.93
CA LEU A 60 0.37 12.54 -8.90
C LEU A 60 -0.50 13.23 -7.83
N ASP A 61 -1.59 12.61 -7.39
CA ASP A 61 -2.50 13.13 -6.37
C ASP A 61 -2.04 12.81 -4.94
N LEU A 62 -0.95 12.03 -4.78
CA LEU A 62 -0.48 11.54 -3.49
C LEU A 62 -0.11 12.68 -2.50
N GLY A 63 0.33 13.82 -3.01
CA GLY A 63 0.77 14.95 -2.19
C GLY A 63 -0.34 15.54 -1.31
N ASP A 64 -1.61 15.39 -1.71
CA ASP A 64 -2.77 15.86 -0.94
C ASP A 64 -3.08 14.99 0.29
N TYR A 65 -2.38 13.84 0.43
CA TYR A 65 -2.67 12.81 1.42
C TYR A 65 -1.47 12.49 2.32
N SER A 66 -0.49 13.40 2.42
CA SER A 66 0.72 13.23 3.24
C SER A 66 0.45 12.98 4.73
N ASP A 67 -0.76 13.29 5.21
CA ASP A 67 -1.22 13.04 6.58
C ASP A 67 -1.70 11.60 6.82
N ARG A 68 -1.69 10.76 5.78
CA ARG A 68 -2.09 9.35 5.80
C ARG A 68 -0.87 8.44 5.61
N LEU A 69 -1.05 7.17 5.90
CA LEU A 69 -0.11 6.13 5.48
C LEU A 69 -0.34 5.84 3.98
N LEU A 70 0.72 5.86 3.18
CA LEU A 70 0.67 5.39 1.79
C LEU A 70 0.71 3.87 1.75
N LEU A 71 -0.31 3.26 1.16
CA LEU A 71 -0.38 1.84 0.87
C LEU A 71 -0.31 1.61 -0.64
N ILE A 72 0.55 0.70 -1.06
CA ILE A 72 0.62 0.22 -2.45
C ILE A 72 0.46 -1.30 -2.45
N VAL A 73 -0.51 -1.81 -3.22
CA VAL A 73 -0.81 -3.24 -3.32
C VAL A 73 -0.67 -3.68 -4.78
N TRP A 74 0.25 -4.62 -5.04
CA TRP A 74 0.52 -5.18 -6.36
C TRP A 74 0.54 -4.15 -7.51
N PRO A 75 1.44 -3.15 -7.44
CA PRO A 75 1.51 -2.14 -8.47
C PRO A 75 1.97 -2.74 -9.81
N PRO A 76 1.79 -2.01 -10.94
CA PRO A 76 2.32 -2.41 -12.23
C PRO A 76 3.83 -2.70 -12.23
N ASP A 77 4.28 -3.54 -13.16
CA ASP A 77 5.70 -3.83 -13.33
C ASP A 77 6.48 -2.55 -13.69
N GLY A 78 7.63 -2.36 -13.05
CA GLY A 78 8.49 -1.20 -13.27
C GLY A 78 8.05 0.06 -12.53
N THR A 79 7.03 -0.01 -11.66
CA THR A 79 6.63 1.14 -10.83
C THR A 79 7.79 1.62 -9.96
N ASP A 80 8.11 2.91 -10.02
CA ASP A 80 9.08 3.56 -9.14
C ASP A 80 8.43 3.89 -7.80
N ILE A 81 8.75 3.08 -6.78
CA ILE A 81 8.15 3.21 -5.45
C ILE A 81 8.69 4.44 -4.73
N GLN A 82 9.97 4.76 -4.91
CA GLN A 82 10.57 5.92 -4.26
C GLN A 82 9.99 7.22 -4.79
N GLU A 83 9.70 7.31 -6.10
CA GLU A 83 9.00 8.45 -6.68
C GLU A 83 7.63 8.67 -6.02
N TRP A 84 6.83 7.61 -5.88
CA TRP A 84 5.50 7.72 -5.26
C TRP A 84 5.58 8.13 -3.79
N ILE A 85 6.56 7.60 -3.06
CA ILE A 85 6.84 8.02 -1.68
C ILE A 85 7.24 9.49 -1.62
N ASN A 86 8.07 9.95 -2.54
CA ASN A 86 8.51 11.34 -2.60
C ASN A 86 7.36 12.30 -2.91
N ILE A 87 6.46 11.93 -3.83
CA ILE A 87 5.26 12.72 -4.14
C ILE A 87 4.32 12.74 -2.93
N HIS A 88 4.11 11.60 -2.28
CA HIS A 88 3.28 11.49 -1.08
C HIS A 88 3.81 12.36 0.07
N GLY A 89 5.12 12.39 0.29
CA GLY A 89 5.77 13.21 1.32
C GLY A 89 5.41 12.86 2.77
N GLY A 90 4.54 11.86 3.00
CA GLY A 90 4.15 11.42 4.32
C GLY A 90 5.16 10.51 5.01
N ARG A 91 4.94 10.28 6.31
CA ARG A 91 5.86 9.54 7.19
C ARG A 91 5.84 8.02 6.99
N TRP A 92 4.66 7.46 6.73
CA TRP A 92 4.44 6.02 6.75
C TRP A 92 4.19 5.48 5.35
N PHE A 93 4.81 4.34 5.08
CA PHE A 93 4.66 3.60 3.83
C PHE A 93 4.40 2.13 4.12
N ALA A 94 3.48 1.52 3.37
CA ALA A 94 3.25 0.09 3.33
C ALA A 94 3.19 -0.41 1.88
N PHE A 95 3.73 -1.61 1.67
CA PHE A 95 3.77 -2.29 0.39
C PHE A 95 3.30 -3.73 0.57
N CYS A 96 2.43 -4.19 -0.33
CA CYS A 96 2.00 -5.57 -0.44
C CYS A 96 2.24 -6.06 -1.86
N GLY A 97 3.15 -7.01 -2.06
CA GLY A 97 3.41 -7.54 -3.39
C GLY A 97 4.81 -8.10 -3.55
N SER A 98 5.35 -8.02 -4.76
CA SER A 98 6.69 -8.52 -5.07
C SER A 98 7.67 -7.39 -5.33
N SER A 99 8.71 -7.29 -4.49
CA SER A 99 9.73 -6.24 -4.63
C SER A 99 10.61 -6.37 -5.87
N THR A 100 10.66 -7.56 -6.47
CA THR A 100 11.43 -7.78 -7.70
C THR A 100 10.72 -7.28 -8.97
N ARG A 101 9.47 -6.82 -8.84
CA ARG A 101 8.66 -6.27 -9.94
C ARG A 101 8.65 -4.75 -9.99
N VAL A 102 9.24 -4.09 -8.98
CA VAL A 102 9.22 -2.64 -8.82
C VAL A 102 10.64 -2.08 -8.81
N LEU A 103 10.76 -0.77 -9.03
CA LEU A 103 12.02 -0.04 -9.04
C LEU A 103 12.16 0.79 -7.75
N ASN A 104 13.40 1.05 -7.35
CA ASN A 104 13.76 1.96 -6.27
C ASN A 104 12.96 1.70 -4.98
N PHE A 105 12.96 0.45 -4.51
CA PHE A 105 12.29 0.11 -3.25
C PHE A 105 12.95 0.86 -2.07
N PRO A 106 12.17 1.51 -1.19
CA PRO A 106 12.71 2.42 -0.18
C PRO A 106 13.50 1.67 0.91
N ALA A 107 14.37 2.41 1.57
CA ALA A 107 14.88 2.03 2.88
C ALA A 107 13.91 2.51 3.98
N PHE A 108 13.67 1.65 4.97
CA PHE A 108 12.92 2.03 6.17
C PHE A 108 13.85 2.49 7.28
N LYS A 109 13.35 3.35 8.17
CA LYS A 109 14.06 3.64 9.43
C LYS A 109 14.26 2.37 10.24
N LYS A 110 15.48 2.19 10.75
CA LYS A 110 15.87 1.00 11.54
C LYS A 110 14.94 0.82 12.73
N GLY A 111 14.40 -0.39 12.89
CA GLY A 111 13.54 -0.76 14.01
C GLY A 111 12.08 -0.30 13.91
N ALA A 112 11.70 0.40 12.83
CA ALA A 112 10.34 0.91 12.62
C ALA A 112 9.60 0.14 11.50
N VAL A 113 10.01 -1.10 11.22
CA VAL A 113 9.48 -1.86 10.09
C VAL A 113 8.92 -3.21 10.51
N TYR A 114 7.72 -3.50 10.02
CA TYR A 114 7.04 -4.78 10.11
C TYR A 114 7.13 -5.51 8.77
N TYR A 115 7.31 -6.83 8.81
CA TYR A 115 7.37 -7.70 7.63
C TYR A 115 6.54 -8.96 7.84
N GLU A 116 5.82 -9.37 6.80
CA GLU A 116 5.06 -10.62 6.75
C GLU A 116 5.22 -11.29 5.38
N ASP A 117 5.67 -12.54 5.35
CA ASP A 117 5.67 -13.37 4.13
C ASP A 117 4.23 -13.69 3.74
N ILE A 118 3.83 -13.40 2.50
CA ILE A 118 2.51 -13.79 1.97
C ILE A 118 2.68 -15.07 1.14
N ALA A 119 1.81 -16.07 1.38
CA ALA A 119 1.84 -17.46 0.88
C ALA A 119 2.87 -17.82 -0.22
N ARG A 120 3.79 -18.72 0.16
CA ARG A 120 4.91 -19.27 -0.60
C ARG A 120 4.44 -20.17 -1.76
N GLY A 121 5.06 -20.04 -2.95
CA GLY A 121 4.80 -20.98 -4.06
C GLY A 121 5.24 -20.52 -5.46
N VAL A 122 5.49 -19.23 -5.65
CA VAL A 122 6.15 -18.66 -6.83
C VAL A 122 7.53 -18.20 -6.34
N GLY A 123 8.62 -18.62 -6.97
CA GLY A 123 10.01 -18.35 -6.55
C GLY A 123 10.45 -16.88 -6.57
N ARG A 124 9.65 -15.97 -6.01
CA ARG A 124 9.87 -14.53 -5.88
C ARG A 124 9.44 -14.09 -4.47
N PRO A 125 10.15 -13.15 -3.84
CA PRO A 125 9.74 -12.62 -2.54
C PRO A 125 8.40 -11.88 -2.71
N ASN A 126 7.35 -12.44 -2.11
CA ASN A 126 6.04 -11.81 -1.96
C ASN A 126 5.84 -11.53 -0.47
N TYR A 127 5.72 -10.26 -0.11
CA TYR A 127 5.64 -9.88 1.28
C TYR A 127 4.78 -8.64 1.46
N PHE A 128 4.30 -8.47 2.67
CA PHE A 128 3.86 -7.20 3.19
C PHE A 128 4.99 -6.58 3.99
N CYS A 129 5.30 -5.31 3.74
CA CYS A 129 6.12 -4.52 4.65
C CYS A 129 5.48 -3.19 4.95
N MET A 130 5.75 -2.67 6.13
CA MET A 130 5.25 -1.37 6.54
C MET A 130 6.24 -0.73 7.51
N GLY A 131 6.51 0.56 7.31
CA GLY A 131 7.38 1.29 8.23
C GLY A 131 7.47 2.77 7.93
N GLU A 132 8.28 3.45 8.73
CA GLU A 132 8.61 4.85 8.48
C GLU A 132 9.67 4.96 7.38
N VAL A 133 9.41 5.85 6.42
CA VAL A 133 10.41 6.21 5.41
C VAL A 133 11.49 7.08 6.05
N GLY A 134 12.76 6.74 5.75
CA GLY A 134 13.97 7.32 6.35
C GLY A 134 14.61 8.41 5.52
#